data_AF-A0A949AE11-F1
#
_entry.id   AF-A0A949AE11-F1
#
_cell.length_a   1.000
_cell.length_b   1.000
_cell.length_c   1.000
_cell.angle_alpha   90.00
_cell.angle_beta   90.00
_cell.angle_gamma   90.00
#
_symmetry.space_group_name_H-M   'P 1'
#
loop_
_entity.id
_entity.type
_entity.pdbx_description
1 polymer ?
#
loop_
_entity_poly.entity_id
_entity_poly.type
_entity_poly.pdbx_seq_one_letter_code
_entity_poly.pdbx_strand_id
1 'polypeptide(L)'
;MTEGQFWGFLEHLWRTNGREAMMAGMVDDPDPQIQAASHYIMSHALLPRECNDIPVGTVVNMGRLLLGKGIQLRTREAIIMILAHHGSDEALDALRKYNMRPNKGMEIFAEMALDECKNWHNGTVMKVDLINR
;
A
#
# COMPACT_ATOMS: atom_id res chain seq x y z
N MET A 1 -3.43 14.39 -8.56
CA MET A 1 -2.01 14.68 -8.26
C MET A 1 -1.12 14.06 -9.34
N THR A 2 0.09 14.58 -9.58
CA THR A 2 1.12 14.00 -10.45
C THR A 2 2.07 13.08 -9.65
N GLU A 3 2.91 12.29 -10.32
CA GLU A 3 3.93 11.47 -9.63
C GLU A 3 4.90 12.34 -8.80
N GLY A 4 5.36 13.47 -9.33
CA GLY A 4 6.24 14.38 -8.58
C GLY A 4 5.57 14.95 -7.32
N GLN A 5 4.29 15.30 -7.41
CA GLN A 5 3.52 15.74 -6.24
C GLN A 5 3.35 14.63 -5.21
N PHE A 6 3.14 13.38 -5.67
CA PHE A 6 3.04 12.22 -4.78
C PHE A 6 4.35 11.96 -4.04
N TRP A 7 5.48 11.90 -4.74
CA TRP A 7 6.77 11.65 -4.09
C TRP A 7 7.19 12.77 -3.15
N GLY A 8 6.93 14.04 -3.51
CA GLY A 8 7.17 15.17 -2.61
C GLY A 8 6.31 15.11 -1.35
N PHE A 9 5.03 14.72 -1.47
CA PHE A 9 4.16 14.49 -0.33
C PHE A 9 4.66 13.34 0.56
N LEU A 10 5.01 12.20 -0.04
CA LEU A 10 5.46 11.02 0.69
C LEU A 10 6.80 11.26 1.41
N GLU A 11 7.73 11.96 0.76
CA GLU A 11 8.99 12.36 1.37
C GLU A 11 8.77 13.31 2.56
N HIS A 12 7.81 14.24 2.45
CA HIS A 12 7.44 15.10 3.57
C HIS A 12 6.96 14.26 4.77
N LEU A 13 6.03 13.31 4.56
CA LEU A 13 5.55 12.43 5.62
C LEU A 13 6.68 11.59 6.25
N TRP A 14 7.58 11.04 5.44
CA TRP A 14 8.72 10.28 5.97
C TRP A 14 9.65 11.13 6.83
N ARG A 15 9.80 12.42 6.52
CA ARG A 15 10.63 13.34 7.32
C ARG A 15 9.94 13.79 8.61
N THR A 16 8.62 13.98 8.59
CA THR A 16 7.88 14.49 9.76
C THR A 16 7.46 13.38 10.72
N ASN A 17 6.99 12.26 10.18
CA ASN A 17 6.35 11.19 10.96
C ASN A 17 7.22 9.93 11.02
N GLY A 18 8.20 9.82 10.11
CA GLY A 18 9.01 8.62 9.96
C GLY A 18 8.34 7.55 9.09
N ARG A 19 8.92 6.35 9.15
CA ARG A 19 8.48 5.18 8.38
C ARG A 19 8.03 4.07 9.30
N GLU A 20 7.13 3.23 8.81
CA GLU A 20 6.77 1.99 9.50
C GLU A 20 7.98 1.06 9.62
N ALA A 21 8.03 0.32 10.72
CA ALA A 21 9.08 -0.67 10.95
C ALA A 21 8.84 -1.86 10.01
N MET A 22 9.76 -2.10 9.09
CA MET A 22 9.68 -3.23 8.17
C MET A 22 10.13 -4.52 8.87
N MET A 23 9.35 -5.59 8.72
CA MET A 23 9.81 -6.96 9.00
C MET A 23 10.86 -7.35 7.95
N ALA A 24 12.09 -7.62 8.38
CA ALA A 24 13.18 -8.01 7.50
C ALA A 24 13.25 -9.54 7.35
N GLY A 25 13.27 -10.02 6.11
CA GLY A 25 13.51 -11.40 5.73
C GLY A 25 13.23 -11.60 4.24
N MET A 26 14.23 -12.05 3.48
CA MET A 26 14.00 -12.44 2.09
C MET A 26 13.64 -13.93 2.07
N VAL A 27 12.51 -14.25 1.46
CA VAL A 27 12.16 -15.63 1.12
C VAL A 27 12.71 -15.88 -0.27
N ASP A 28 13.75 -16.70 -0.36
CA ASP A 28 14.32 -17.14 -1.63
C ASP A 28 13.58 -18.40 -2.10
N ASP A 29 12.46 -18.20 -2.80
CA ASP A 29 11.62 -19.26 -3.35
C ASP A 29 11.42 -19.04 -4.86
N PRO A 30 11.53 -20.07 -5.71
CA PRO A 30 11.33 -19.95 -7.14
C PRO A 30 9.87 -19.74 -7.56
N ASP A 31 8.88 -19.93 -6.67
CA ASP A 31 7.46 -19.74 -6.97
C ASP A 31 7.15 -18.24 -7.16
N PRO A 32 6.66 -17.82 -8.34
CA PRO A 32 6.29 -16.42 -8.60
C PRO A 32 5.25 -15.85 -7.64
N GLN A 33 4.36 -16.67 -7.08
CA GLN A 33 3.37 -16.21 -6.10
C GLN A 33 4.05 -15.88 -4.76
N ILE A 34 4.98 -16.72 -4.31
CA ILE A 34 5.75 -16.49 -3.08
C ILE A 34 6.64 -15.27 -3.25
N GLN A 35 7.24 -15.07 -4.42
CA GLN A 35 8.02 -13.87 -4.72
C GLN A 35 7.16 -12.61 -4.70
N ALA A 36 5.97 -12.63 -5.31
CA ALA A 36 5.06 -11.49 -5.31
C ALA A 36 4.55 -11.15 -3.89
N ALA A 37 4.23 -12.17 -3.08
CA ALA A 37 3.85 -11.99 -1.68
C ALA A 37 5.02 -11.43 -0.84
N SER A 38 6.23 -11.94 -1.06
CA SER A 38 7.43 -11.42 -0.41
C SER A 38 7.69 -9.96 -0.79
N HIS A 39 7.52 -9.61 -2.07
CA HIS A 39 7.63 -8.22 -2.54
C HIS A 39 6.59 -7.31 -1.89
N TYR A 40 5.35 -7.80 -1.71
CA TYR A 40 4.30 -7.07 -0.98
C TYR A 40 4.70 -6.80 0.47
N ILE A 41 5.14 -7.84 1.19
CA ILE A 41 5.63 -7.72 2.57
C ILE A 41 6.78 -6.71 2.65
N MET A 42 7.75 -6.81 1.74
CA MET A 42 8.89 -5.89 1.71
C MET A 42 8.50 -4.44 1.39
N SER A 43 7.44 -4.25 0.61
CA SER A 43 6.95 -2.92 0.22
C SER A 43 6.37 -2.11 1.39
N HIS A 44 6.14 -2.73 2.55
CA HIS A 44 5.77 -2.02 3.79
C HIS A 44 6.83 -0.98 4.20
N ALA A 45 8.09 -1.11 3.75
CA ALA A 45 9.12 -0.07 3.91
C ALA A 45 8.76 1.28 3.27
N LEU A 46 7.76 1.31 2.38
CA LEU A 46 7.26 2.53 1.74
C LEU A 46 6.19 3.23 2.59
N LEU A 47 5.63 2.57 3.61
CA LEU A 47 4.58 3.13 4.44
C LEU A 47 5.13 4.25 5.34
N PRO A 48 4.55 5.46 5.28
CA PRO A 48 4.75 6.44 6.33
C PRO A 48 4.04 5.98 7.61
N ARG A 49 4.56 6.38 8.77
CA ARG A 49 3.78 6.24 10.01
C ARG A 49 2.50 7.06 9.92
N GLU A 50 1.47 6.64 10.65
CA GLU A 50 0.16 7.32 10.69
C GLU A 50 -0.48 7.41 9.29
N CYS A 51 -0.27 6.40 8.44
CA CYS A 51 -0.84 6.39 7.08
C CYS A 51 -2.38 6.44 7.06
N ASN A 52 -3.02 6.00 8.14
CA ASN A 52 -4.46 6.09 8.38
C ASN A 52 -4.96 7.51 8.65
N ASP A 53 -4.06 8.46 8.97
CA ASP A 53 -4.40 9.87 9.23
C ASP A 53 -4.24 10.74 7.98
N ILE A 54 -3.86 10.15 6.84
CA ILE A 54 -3.77 10.87 5.57
C ILE A 54 -5.17 11.41 5.21
N PRO A 55 -5.31 12.70 4.85
CA PRO A 55 -6.62 13.25 4.52
C PRO A 55 -7.30 12.51 3.37
N VAL A 56 -8.60 12.25 3.49
CA VAL A 56 -9.40 11.53 2.47
C VAL A 56 -9.25 12.17 1.07
N GLY A 57 -9.20 13.51 0.99
CA GLY A 57 -8.96 14.20 -0.28
C GLY A 57 -7.63 13.80 -0.95
N THR A 58 -6.60 13.51 -0.15
CA THR A 58 -5.32 12.99 -0.63
C THR A 58 -5.44 11.53 -1.06
N VAL A 59 -6.15 10.68 -0.30
CA VAL A 59 -6.46 9.28 -0.66
C VAL A 59 -7.15 9.20 -2.03
N VAL A 60 -8.17 10.02 -2.26
CA VAL A 60 -8.86 10.10 -3.56
C VAL A 60 -7.90 10.49 -4.68
N ASN A 61 -7.00 11.45 -4.43
CA ASN A 61 -6.00 11.86 -5.41
C ASN A 61 -4.98 10.75 -5.71
N MET A 62 -4.59 9.96 -4.72
CA MET A 62 -3.74 8.78 -4.90
C MET A 62 -4.46 7.70 -5.72
N GLY A 63 -5.73 7.41 -5.41
CA GLY A 63 -6.53 6.47 -6.19
C GLY A 63 -6.69 6.87 -7.65
N ARG A 64 -6.90 8.16 -7.94
CA ARG A 64 -6.91 8.68 -9.32
C ARG A 64 -5.55 8.53 -10.01
N LEU A 65 -4.45 8.79 -9.29
CA LEU A 65 -3.10 8.62 -9.81
C LEU A 65 -2.81 7.14 -10.11
N LEU A 66 -3.18 6.22 -9.21
CA LEU A 66 -3.04 4.77 -9.39
C LEU A 66 -3.68 4.29 -10.70
N LEU A 67 -4.86 4.81 -11.05
CA LEU A 67 -5.56 4.42 -12.29
C LEU A 67 -5.06 5.15 -13.55
N GLY A 68 -4.11 6.08 -13.41
CA GLY A 68 -3.54 6.86 -14.51
C GLY A 68 -2.72 6.01 -15.48
N LYS A 69 -2.63 6.46 -16.74
CA LYS A 69 -1.72 5.86 -17.74
C LYS A 69 -0.30 6.40 -17.56
N GLY A 70 0.70 5.60 -17.89
CA GLY A 70 2.12 6.03 -17.86
C GLY A 70 2.74 6.17 -16.47
N ILE A 71 2.01 5.82 -15.40
CA ILE A 71 2.52 5.87 -14.03
C ILE A 71 3.50 4.72 -13.79
N GLN A 72 4.64 5.05 -13.18
CA GLN A 72 5.71 4.09 -12.90
C GLN A 72 5.25 3.02 -11.92
N LEU A 73 5.78 1.80 -12.07
CA LEU A 73 5.43 0.66 -11.23
C LEU A 73 5.68 0.95 -9.75
N ARG A 74 6.85 1.53 -9.43
CA ARG A 74 7.22 1.92 -8.07
C ARG A 74 6.24 2.93 -7.43
N THR A 75 5.70 3.85 -8.22
CA THR A 75 4.68 4.79 -7.74
C THR A 75 3.38 4.06 -7.42
N ARG A 76 2.99 3.07 -8.25
CA ARG A 76 1.81 2.24 -7.99
C ARG A 76 1.98 1.42 -6.72
N GLU A 77 3.13 0.77 -6.54
CA GLU A 77 3.45 0.01 -5.33
C GLU A 77 3.29 0.86 -4.07
N ALA A 78 3.91 2.04 -4.04
CA ALA A 78 3.82 2.95 -2.90
C ALA A 78 2.38 3.40 -2.62
N ILE A 79 1.62 3.74 -3.67
CA ILE A 79 0.21 4.13 -3.52
C ILE A 79 -0.62 2.94 -3.00
N ILE A 80 -0.49 1.77 -3.62
CA ILE A 80 -1.25 0.57 -3.22
C ILE A 80 -0.97 0.24 -1.76
N MET A 81 0.28 0.34 -1.31
CA MET A 81 0.62 0.12 0.09
C MET A 81 -0.10 1.09 1.04
N ILE A 82 -0.04 2.38 0.73
CA ILE A 82 -0.71 3.41 1.54
C ILE A 82 -2.23 3.17 1.58
N LEU A 83 -2.84 2.89 0.42
CA LEU A 83 -4.27 2.61 0.34
C LEU A 83 -4.65 1.34 1.12
N ALA A 84 -3.82 0.30 1.06
CA ALA A 84 -4.06 -0.97 1.77
C ALA A 84 -4.18 -0.77 3.28
N HIS A 85 -3.40 0.17 3.83
CA HIS A 85 -3.30 0.40 5.28
C HIS A 85 -4.18 1.56 5.78
N HIS A 86 -4.87 2.27 4.90
CA HIS A 86 -5.69 3.41 5.30
C HIS A 86 -7.06 2.99 5.85
N GLY A 87 -7.70 1.98 5.26
CA GLY A 87 -9.00 1.47 5.71
C GLY A 87 -10.22 2.35 5.41
N SER A 88 -10.10 3.43 4.63
CA SER A 88 -11.26 4.25 4.23
C SER A 88 -12.03 3.63 3.05
N ASP A 89 -13.29 4.04 2.89
CA ASP A 89 -14.13 3.65 1.74
C ASP A 89 -13.48 4.03 0.40
N GLU A 90 -12.86 5.21 0.33
CA GLU A 90 -12.18 5.69 -0.88
C GLU A 90 -10.95 4.87 -1.23
N ALA A 91 -10.19 4.43 -0.22
CA ALA A 91 -9.06 3.54 -0.43
C ALA A 91 -9.52 2.17 -0.93
N LEU A 92 -10.57 1.62 -0.33
CA LEU A 92 -11.17 0.35 -0.72
C LEU A 92 -11.71 0.40 -2.16
N ASP A 93 -12.41 1.46 -2.54
CA ASP A 93 -12.92 1.68 -3.90
C ASP A 93 -11.79 1.79 -4.92
N ALA A 94 -10.72 2.54 -4.60
CA ALA A 94 -9.56 2.67 -5.47
C ALA A 94 -8.86 1.32 -5.71
N LEU A 95 -8.66 0.53 -4.66
CA LEU A 95 -8.04 -0.79 -4.75
C LEU A 95 -8.92 -1.79 -5.51
N ARG A 96 -10.25 -1.77 -5.30
CA ARG A 96 -11.20 -2.57 -6.10
C ARG A 96 -11.09 -2.26 -7.58
N LYS A 97 -11.07 -0.97 -7.95
CA LYS A 97 -10.94 -0.53 -9.34
C LYS A 97 -9.62 -0.97 -9.97
N TYR A 98 -8.51 -0.86 -9.23
CA TYR A 98 -7.21 -1.32 -9.72
C TYR A 98 -7.17 -2.84 -9.92
N ASN A 99 -7.72 -3.61 -8.99
CA ASN A 99 -7.78 -5.08 -9.04
C ASN A 99 -8.58 -5.63 -10.23
N MET A 100 -9.46 -4.86 -10.86
CA MET A 100 -10.14 -5.31 -12.08
C MET A 100 -9.18 -5.52 -13.25
N ARG A 101 -8.09 -4.76 -13.31
CA ARG A 101 -7.08 -4.76 -14.38
C ARG A 101 -5.71 -4.33 -13.84
N PRO A 102 -5.08 -5.12 -12.97
CA PRO A 102 -3.75 -4.80 -12.44
C PRO A 102 -2.71 -4.79 -13.57
N ASN A 103 -1.60 -4.08 -13.34
CA ASN A 103 -0.44 -4.21 -14.21
C ASN A 103 0.13 -5.63 -14.16
N LYS A 104 0.72 -6.11 -15.26
CA LYS A 104 1.39 -7.42 -15.29
C LYS A 104 2.45 -7.51 -14.19
N GLY A 105 2.37 -8.56 -13.36
CA GLY A 105 3.27 -8.78 -12.22
C GLY A 105 2.78 -8.14 -10.92
N MET A 106 1.63 -7.45 -10.93
CA MET A 106 1.02 -6.82 -9.75
C MET A 106 -0.27 -7.51 -9.31
N GLU A 107 -0.65 -8.64 -9.92
CA GLU A 107 -1.91 -9.34 -9.66
C GLU A 107 -2.02 -9.74 -8.18
N ILE A 108 -1.05 -10.53 -7.69
CA ILE A 108 -1.00 -10.99 -6.30
C ILE A 108 -0.83 -9.81 -5.34
N PHE A 109 0.03 -8.85 -5.69
CA PHE A 109 0.25 -7.64 -4.90
C PHE A 109 -1.05 -6.84 -4.71
N ALA A 110 -1.85 -6.69 -5.77
CA ALA A 110 -3.11 -5.97 -5.75
C ALA A 110 -4.18 -6.71 -4.92
N GLU A 111 -4.22 -8.03 -5.01
CA GLU A 111 -5.15 -8.87 -4.25
C GLU A 111 -4.87 -8.77 -2.75
N MET A 112 -3.60 -8.95 -2.34
CA MET A 112 -3.18 -8.82 -0.95
C MET A 112 -3.49 -7.43 -0.38
N ALA A 113 -3.20 -6.37 -1.15
CA ALA A 113 -3.52 -5.01 -0.76
C ALA A 113 -5.01 -4.78 -0.54
N LEU A 114 -5.84 -5.34 -1.41
CA LEU A 114 -7.29 -5.22 -1.31
C LEU A 114 -7.83 -5.97 -0.08
N ASP A 115 -7.33 -7.17 0.19
CA ASP A 115 -7.74 -7.95 1.35
C ASP A 115 -7.31 -7.31 2.66
N GLU A 116 -6.09 -6.78 2.72
CA GLU A 116 -5.63 -6.00 3.86
C GLU A 116 -6.50 -4.75 4.07
N CYS A 117 -6.82 -4.01 3.01
CA CYS A 117 -7.72 -2.86 3.11
C CYS A 117 -9.11 -3.23 3.64
N LYS A 118 -9.67 -4.36 3.20
CA LYS A 118 -10.96 -4.86 3.74
C LYS A 118 -10.85 -5.16 5.23
N ASN A 119 -9.76 -5.76 5.67
CA ASN A 119 -9.54 -6.09 7.08
C ASN A 119 -9.44 -4.84 7.95
N TRP A 120 -8.70 -3.82 7.49
CA TRP A 120 -8.62 -2.52 8.16
C TRP A 120 -9.97 -1.80 8.19
N HIS A 121 -10.69 -1.77 7.06
CA HIS A 121 -11.99 -1.14 6.94
C HIS A 121 -13.06 -1.76 7.84
N ASN A 122 -13.10 -3.09 7.92
CA ASN A 122 -14.06 -3.82 8.76
C ASN A 122 -13.66 -3.84 10.25
N GLY A 123 -12.55 -3.18 10.64
CA GLY A 123 -12.01 -3.24 12.00
C GLY A 123 -11.59 -4.66 12.42
N THR A 124 -11.30 -5.54 11.47
CA THR A 124 -11.10 -6.98 11.69
C THR A 124 -9.64 -7.37 11.85
N VAL A 125 -8.69 -6.42 11.81
CA VAL A 125 -7.30 -6.78 12.11
C VAL A 125 -7.16 -7.06 13.60
N MET A 126 -6.88 -8.34 13.90
CA MET A 126 -6.37 -8.83 15.17
C MET A 126 -5.35 -7.81 15.69
N LYS A 127 -5.58 -7.31 16.91
CA LYS A 127 -4.47 -6.83 17.72
C LYS A 127 -3.44 -7.94 17.72
N VAL A 128 -2.42 -7.83 16.88
CA VAL A 128 -1.16 -8.49 17.17
C VAL A 128 -0.68 -7.71 18.38
N ASP A 129 -1.20 -8.09 19.54
CA ASP A 129 -0.61 -7.75 20.81
C ASP A 129 0.83 -8.18 20.62
N LEU A 130 1.70 -7.18 20.50
CA LEU A 130 3.12 -7.33 20.75
C LEU A 130 3.19 -7.86 22.18
N ILE A 131 3.13 -9.19 22.30
CA ILE A 131 3.46 -9.92 23.50
C ILE A 131 4.93 -9.58 23.72
N ASN A 132 5.15 -8.58 24.57
CA ASN A 132 6.36 -8.45 25.34
C ASN A 132 6.66 -9.81 25.97
N ARG A 133 7.64 -10.51 25.40
CA ARG A 133 8.42 -11.56 26.05
C ARG A 133 9.88 -11.33 25.74
#